data_AF-A0A2D7TZL2-F1
#
_entry.id   AF-A0A2D7TZL2-F1
#
_cell.length_a   1.000
_cell.length_b   1.000
_cell.length_c   1.000
_cell.angle_alpha   90.00
_cell.angle_beta   90.00
_cell.angle_gamma   90.00
#
_symmetry.space_group_name_H-M   'P 1'
#
loop_
_entity.id
_entity.type
_entity.pdbx_description
1 polymer ?
#
loop_
_entity_poly.entity_id
_entity_poly.type
_entity_poly.pdbx_seq_one_letter_code
_entity_poly.pdbx_strand_id
1 'polypeptide(L)'
;MLNRPLTYFGSFMLLGTLIAFFGFHSLTGERGLLMRDNLDREIAAAQEHLQLLKKENTQLESRISLMRSDIVDKDILEEMARSELGLFADNDILILPNID
;
A
#
# COMPACT_ATOMS: atom_id res chain seq x y z
N MET A 1 -21.14 41.28 48.61
CA MET A 1 -20.18 41.95 47.71
C MET A 1 -19.11 40.96 47.37
N LEU A 2 -19.19 40.35 46.18
CA LEU A 2 -18.26 39.31 45.73
C LEU A 2 -16.91 39.95 45.41
N ASN A 3 -15.82 39.37 45.92
CA ASN A 3 -14.45 39.91 45.84
C ASN A 3 -13.94 39.84 44.39
N ARG A 4 -14.44 40.74 43.53
CA ARG A 4 -14.08 40.83 42.11
C ARG A 4 -12.55 40.82 41.85
N PRO A 5 -11.67 41.47 42.65
CA PRO A 5 -10.23 41.39 42.39
C PRO A 5 -9.66 39.97 42.55
N LEU A 6 -10.22 39.17 43.47
CA LEU A 6 -9.75 37.81 43.73
C LEU A 6 -10.10 36.86 42.58
N THR A 7 -11.26 37.04 41.94
CA THR A 7 -11.64 36.28 40.74
C THR A 7 -10.80 36.62 39.51
N TYR A 8 -10.37 37.87 39.34
CA TYR A 8 -9.47 38.23 38.23
C TYR A 8 -8.07 37.65 38.44
N PHE A 9 -7.55 37.70 39.66
CA PHE A 9 -6.26 37.11 40.00
C PHE A 9 -6.26 35.59 39.82
N GLY A 10 -7.32 34.91 40.30
CA GLY A 10 -7.48 33.47 40.09
C GLY A 10 -7.63 33.09 38.61
N SER A 11 -8.38 33.86 37.84
CA SER A 11 -8.53 33.62 36.39
C SER A 11 -7.23 33.81 35.62
N PHE A 12 -6.41 34.81 35.99
CA PHE A 12 -5.10 35.04 35.38
C PHE A 12 -4.12 33.90 35.69
N MET A 13 -4.09 33.44 36.95
CA MET A 13 -3.27 32.31 37.35
C MET A 13 -3.68 31.00 36.64
N LEU A 14 -4.99 30.74 36.51
CA LEU A 14 -5.50 29.59 35.78
C LEU A 14 -5.12 29.65 34.30
N LEU A 15 -5.32 30.80 33.65
CA LEU A 15 -4.98 30.99 32.25
C LEU A 15 -3.48 30.82 32.00
N GLY A 16 -2.64 31.42 32.83
CA GLY A 16 -1.18 31.28 32.74
C GLY A 16 -0.71 29.83 32.93
N THR A 17 -1.31 29.11 33.88
CA THR A 17 -1.00 27.69 34.10
C THR A 17 -1.43 26.83 32.90
N LEU A 18 -2.60 27.12 32.31
CA LEU A 18 -3.08 26.42 31.12
C LEU A 18 -2.13 26.65 29.93
N ILE A 19 -1.73 27.90 29.68
CA ILE A 19 -0.79 28.24 28.61
C ILE A 19 0.57 27.57 28.83
N ALA A 20 1.08 27.56 30.06
CA ALA A 20 2.34 26.88 30.39
C ALA A 20 2.24 25.36 30.21
N PHE A 21 1.13 24.76 30.63
CA PHE A 21 0.87 23.33 30.48
C PHE A 21 0.77 22.95 29.00
N PHE A 22 -0.04 23.65 28.22
CA PHE A 22 -0.18 23.41 26.78
C PHE A 22 1.11 23.76 26.02
N GLY A 23 1.84 24.80 26.40
CA GLY A 23 3.12 25.16 25.80
C GLY A 23 4.17 24.09 26.05
N PHE A 24 4.37 23.69 27.31
CA PHE A 24 5.31 22.62 27.69
C PHE A 24 4.92 21.27 27.08
N HIS A 25 3.63 20.92 27.09
CA HIS A 25 3.15 19.68 26.49
C HIS A 25 3.17 19.73 24.96
N SER A 26 3.04 20.90 24.33
CA SER A 26 3.25 21.08 22.89
C SER A 26 4.72 21.00 22.50
N LEU A 27 5.65 21.24 23.43
CA LEU A 27 7.09 21.08 23.21
C LEU A 27 7.56 19.63 23.50
N THR A 28 6.94 18.96 24.48
CA THR A 28 7.32 17.61 24.95
C THR A 28 6.47 16.50 24.34
N GLY A 29 5.31 16.83 23.80
CA GLY A 29 4.42 15.89 23.14
C GLY A 29 5.02 15.44 21.82
N GLU A 30 4.91 14.14 21.55
CA GLU A 30 5.34 13.38 20.36
C GLU A 30 4.88 13.94 18.99
N ARG A 31 4.18 15.09 18.99
CA ARG A 31 3.65 15.84 17.83
C ARG A 31 4.14 17.30 17.76
N GLY A 32 5.03 17.70 18.65
CA GLY A 32 5.49 19.07 18.84
C GLY A 32 6.70 19.44 17.98
N LEU A 33 6.51 19.70 16.67
CA LEU A 33 7.49 20.30 15.73
C LEU A 33 8.88 19.62 15.56
N LEU A 34 9.35 18.79 16.48
CA LEU A 34 10.68 18.16 16.52
C LEU A 34 10.66 16.70 16.04
N MET A 35 9.48 16.09 15.93
CA MET A 35 9.29 14.72 15.43
C MET A 35 8.90 14.66 13.95
N ARG A 36 9.09 15.76 13.20
CA ARG A 36 8.83 15.76 11.75
C ARG A 36 9.92 15.01 11.01
N ASP A 37 11.17 15.20 11.41
CA ASP A 37 12.32 14.60 10.72
C ASP A 37 12.29 13.07 10.72
N ASN A 38 11.88 12.40 11.81
CA ASN A 38 11.84 10.94 11.83
C ASN A 38 10.67 10.40 11.01
N LEU A 39 9.51 11.05 11.09
CA LEU A 39 8.34 10.65 10.33
C LEU A 39 8.53 10.92 8.83
N ASP A 40 9.11 12.06 8.47
CA ASP A 40 9.43 12.44 7.10
C ASP A 40 10.51 11.51 6.52
N ARG A 41 11.50 11.08 7.32
CA ARG A 41 12.49 10.07 6.92
C ARG A 41 11.85 8.71 6.68
N GLU A 42 10.95 8.27 7.54
CA GLU A 42 10.25 6.99 7.38
C GLU A 42 9.33 7.00 6.16
N ILE A 43 8.62 8.11 5.93
CA ILE A 43 7.82 8.34 4.73
C ILE A 43 8.72 8.35 3.48
N ALA A 44 9.85 9.05 3.52
CA ALA A 44 10.78 9.11 2.39
C ALA A 44 11.37 7.73 2.07
N ALA A 45 11.78 6.95 3.08
CA ALA A 45 12.27 5.60 2.89
C ALA A 45 11.17 4.68 2.31
N ALA A 46 9.95 4.72 2.84
CA ALA A 46 8.83 3.95 2.32
C ALA A 46 8.49 4.33 0.86
N GLN A 47 8.58 5.61 0.51
CA GLN A 47 8.39 6.09 -0.85
C GLN A 47 9.49 5.62 -1.80
N GLU A 48 10.74 5.61 -1.37
CA GLU A 48 11.87 5.09 -2.16
C GLU A 48 11.70 3.59 -2.45
N HIS A 49 11.35 2.80 -1.43
CA HIS A 49 11.04 1.39 -1.60
C HIS A 49 9.88 1.16 -2.59
N LEU A 50 8.81 1.96 -2.47
CA LEU A 50 7.67 1.89 -3.38
C LEU A 50 8.07 2.24 -4.83
N GLN A 51 8.92 3.25 -5.03
CA GLN A 51 9.41 3.60 -6.36
C GLN A 51 10.27 2.49 -6.96
N LEU A 52 11.13 1.85 -6.16
CA LEU A 52 11.95 0.72 -6.59
C LEU A 52 11.07 -0.45 -7.05
N LEU A 53 10.10 -0.85 -6.23
CA LEU A 53 9.18 -1.94 -6.56
C LEU A 53 8.32 -1.62 -7.79
N LYS A 54 7.85 -0.38 -7.94
CA LYS A 54 7.11 0.04 -9.13
C LYS A 54 7.97 -0.02 -10.39
N LYS A 55 9.25 0.34 -10.30
CA LYS A 55 10.18 0.26 -11.43
C LYS A 55 10.44 -1.20 -11.84
N GLU A 56 10.60 -2.09 -10.86
CA GLU A 56 10.75 -3.52 -11.12
C GLU A 56 9.48 -4.10 -11.74
N ASN A 57 8.31 -3.76 -11.18
CA ASN A 57 7.03 -4.22 -11.68
C ASN A 57 6.78 -3.75 -13.12
N THR A 58 7.03 -2.47 -13.45
CA THR A 58 6.89 -1.96 -14.82
C THR A 58 7.86 -2.62 -15.82
N GLN A 59 9.08 -2.97 -15.39
CA GLN A 59 10.01 -3.74 -16.22
C GLN A 59 9.50 -5.16 -16.47
N LEU A 60 8.96 -5.82 -15.45
CA LEU A 60 8.36 -7.14 -15.57
C LEU A 60 7.10 -7.10 -16.45
N GLU A 61 6.23 -6.12 -16.27
CA GLU A 61 5.05 -5.91 -17.11
C GLU A 61 5.42 -5.66 -18.57
N SER A 62 6.46 -4.88 -18.83
CA SER A 62 6.97 -4.68 -20.20
C SER A 62 7.49 -5.98 -20.81
N ARG A 63 8.24 -6.78 -20.05
CA ARG A 63 8.73 -8.10 -20.50
C ARG A 63 7.59 -9.09 -20.72
N ILE A 64 6.62 -9.12 -19.81
CA ILE A 64 5.40 -9.94 -19.94
C ILE A 64 4.61 -9.47 -21.15
N SER A 65 4.49 -8.17 -21.40
CA SER A 65 3.78 -7.65 -22.57
C SER A 65 4.45 -8.04 -23.88
N LEU A 66 5.79 -8.03 -23.94
CA LEU A 66 6.55 -8.50 -25.10
C LEU A 66 6.42 -10.02 -25.28
N MET A 67 6.45 -10.78 -24.17
CA MET A 67 6.19 -12.22 -24.21
C MET A 67 4.73 -12.52 -24.55
N ARG A 68 3.76 -11.68 -24.13
CA ARG A 68 2.33 -11.90 -24.39
C ARG A 68 1.92 -11.51 -25.82
N SER A 69 2.62 -10.56 -26.43
CA SER A 69 2.45 -10.30 -27.87
C SER A 69 2.96 -11.46 -28.72
N ASP A 70 3.94 -12.23 -28.22
CA ASP A 70 4.50 -13.40 -28.90
C ASP A 70 3.89 -14.74 -28.43
N ILE A 71 3.28 -14.80 -27.24
CA ILE A 71 2.89 -16.03 -26.54
C ILE A 71 1.55 -15.82 -25.83
N VAL A 72 0.61 -16.70 -26.14
CA VAL A 72 -0.73 -16.84 -25.55
C VAL A 72 -1.81 -15.97 -26.21
N ASP A 73 -2.12 -16.38 -27.44
CA ASP A 73 -3.48 -16.29 -27.96
C ASP A 73 -4.44 -16.97 -26.96
N LYS A 74 -5.60 -16.36 -26.73
CA LYS A 74 -6.65 -16.85 -25.81
C LYS A 74 -7.04 -18.31 -26.13
N ASP A 75 -6.91 -18.70 -27.39
CA ASP A 75 -7.18 -20.05 -27.89
C ASP A 75 -6.19 -21.10 -27.35
N ILE A 76 -4.92 -20.75 -27.09
CA ILE A 76 -3.94 -21.67 -26.49
C ILE A 76 -4.25 -21.93 -25.00
N LEU A 77 -4.77 -20.92 -24.31
CA LEU A 77 -5.23 -21.08 -22.93
C LEU A 77 -6.48 -21.98 -22.87
N GLU A 78 -7.33 -21.87 -23.89
CA GLU A 78 -8.53 -22.71 -24.06
C GLU A 78 -8.15 -24.17 -24.40
N GLU A 79 -7.08 -24.38 -25.16
CA GLU A 79 -6.57 -25.69 -25.54
C GLU A 79 -5.86 -26.40 -24.37
N MET A 80 -5.03 -25.69 -23.59
CA MET A 80 -4.46 -26.23 -22.35
C MET A 80 -5.53 -26.54 -21.31
N ALA A 81 -6.55 -25.69 -21.19
CA ALA A 81 -7.68 -25.98 -20.31
C ALA A 81 -8.41 -27.26 -20.77
N ARG A 82 -8.60 -27.46 -22.08
CA ARG A 82 -9.25 -28.67 -22.63
C ARG A 82 -8.40 -29.93 -22.47
N SER A 83 -7.07 -29.84 -22.59
CA SER A 83 -6.16 -30.98 -22.42
C SER A 83 -5.93 -31.38 -20.96
N GLU A 84 -5.82 -30.42 -20.02
CA GLU A 84 -5.61 -30.69 -18.58
C GLU A 84 -6.91 -31.07 -17.86
N LEU A 85 -8.07 -30.53 -18.26
CA LEU A 85 -9.38 -30.90 -17.69
C LEU A 85 -9.98 -32.18 -18.30
N GLY A 86 -9.24 -32.90 -19.14
CA GLY A 86 -9.63 -34.23 -19.63
C GLY A 86 -10.97 -34.26 -20.37
N LEU A 87 -11.30 -33.22 -21.13
CA LEU A 87 -12.52 -33.20 -21.93
C LEU A 87 -12.29 -33.86 -23.30
N PHE A 88 -11.91 -35.14 -23.29
CA PHE A 88 -12.29 -35.99 -24.41
C PHE A 88 -13.80 -36.20 -24.28
N ALA A 89 -14.57 -35.80 -25.28
CA ALA A 89 -15.96 -36.22 -25.35
C ALA A 89 -15.98 -37.76 -25.47
N ASP A 90 -16.95 -38.41 -24.83
CA ASP A 90 -17.15 -39.87 -24.73
C ASP A 90 -17.14 -40.65 -26.08
N ASN A 91 -16.99 -39.96 -27.22
CA ASN A 91 -17.22 -40.46 -28.58
C ASN A 91 -16.06 -40.28 -29.57
N ASP A 92 -14.84 -39.92 -29.13
CA ASP A 92 -13.72 -39.81 -30.08
C ASP A 92 -13.17 -41.19 -30.48
N ILE A 93 -13.30 -41.50 -31.78
CA ILE A 93 -12.85 -42.76 -32.40
C ILE A 93 -11.37 -42.64 -32.74
N LEU A 94 -10.52 -43.36 -31.99
CA LEU A 94 -9.12 -43.60 -32.32
C LEU A 94 -9.01 -44.55 -33.52
N ILE A 95 -8.64 -44.02 -34.69
CA ILE A 95 -8.24 -44.84 -35.83
C ILE A 95 -6.71 -45.01 -35.77
N LEU A 96 -6.26 -46.16 -35.29
CA LEU A 96 -4.87 -46.59 -35.42
C LEU A 96 -4.68 -47.19 -36.82
N PRO A 97 -3.81 -46.63 -37.68
CA PRO A 97 -3.48 -47.28 -38.94
C PRO A 97 -2.68 -48.54 -38.65
N ASN A 98 -3.19 -49.69 -39.11
CA ASN A 98 -2.49 -50.97 -39.09
C ASN A 98 -1.23 -50.85 -39.96
N ILE A 99 -0.06 -50.96 -39.34
CA ILE A 99 1.21 -51.06 -40.05
C ILE A 99 1.56 -52.55 -40.04
N ASP A 100 1.45 -53.18 -41.20
CA ASP A 100 1.90 -54.57 -41.45
C ASP A 100 3.40 -54.75 -41.14
#